data_AF-A0A1S4AZI2-F1
#
_entry.id   AF-A0A1S4AZI2-F1
#
_cell.length_a   1.000
_cell.length_b   1.000
_cell.length_c   1.000
_cell.angle_alpha   90.00
_cell.angle_beta   90.00
_cell.angle_gamma   90.00
#
_symmetry.space_group_name_H-M   'P 1'
#
loop_
_entity.id
_entity.type
_entity.pdbx_description
1 polymer ?
#
loop_
_entity_poly.entity_id
_entity_poly.type
_entity_poly.pdbx_seq_one_letter_code
_entity_poly.pdbx_strand_id
1 'polypeptide(L)'
;MAVESRNSSAVNGVDIYHLPEGCIANVLSLTCPRDASRLSLVASVFRSAAESDAVWDRFLPPDYRDIISRSSNGQDSIVFGSKKELYLYLCDHPFLIDGCTKSFSLEKRSGKKCYMLAAKSLAIVWADTPRYWRWISLPESRFSEVAELLDVCWFDIAGKINTSMLSPDTNYAAYFVFTTKSRTYGFDHQSAEGALRISGHERKSHTVFLDPEAARRHMYQIVPRRVGLLNQMANILRREVNPPLENEAQARYPQQRSDGWLEVELGEFFVKRGQEVELEMSLTEIKEGNWKSGLVVEGIEIRPKED
;
A
#
# COMPACT_ATOMS: atom_id res chain seq x y z
N MET A 1 -25.15 4.58 70.50
CA MET A 1 -25.64 5.05 69.20
C MET A 1 -24.55 5.96 68.62
N ALA A 2 -23.55 5.36 67.98
CA ALA A 2 -22.42 6.08 67.38
C ALA A 2 -22.75 6.31 65.91
N VAL A 3 -22.84 7.57 65.51
CA VAL A 3 -22.98 7.96 64.10
C VAL A 3 -21.56 8.09 63.55
N GLU A 4 -21.05 7.01 62.96
CA GLU A 4 -19.85 7.08 62.13
C GLU A 4 -20.21 7.73 60.79
N SER A 5 -19.89 9.02 60.71
CA SER A 5 -19.76 9.77 59.46
C SER A 5 -18.76 9.04 58.55
N ARG A 6 -19.27 8.35 57.53
CA ARG A 6 -18.46 7.89 56.40
C ARG A 6 -17.98 9.11 55.62
N ASN A 7 -16.75 9.51 55.91
CA ASN A 7 -16.03 10.50 55.13
C ASN A 7 -15.70 9.87 53.77
N SER A 8 -16.55 10.12 52.77
CA SER A 8 -16.26 9.79 51.38
C SER A 8 -15.15 10.75 50.93
N SER A 9 -13.91 10.27 50.90
CA SER A 9 -12.81 10.98 50.26
C SER A 9 -13.15 11.14 48.78
N ALA A 10 -13.62 12.34 48.43
CA ALA A 10 -13.74 12.78 47.06
C ALA A 10 -12.38 12.59 46.39
N VAL A 11 -12.34 11.73 45.37
CA VAL A 11 -11.22 11.70 44.44
C VAL A 11 -11.24 13.08 43.78
N ASN A 12 -10.37 13.98 44.25
CA ASN A 12 -10.08 15.25 43.58
C ASN A 12 -9.38 14.93 42.26
N GLY A 13 -10.16 14.44 41.29
CA GLY A 13 -9.71 14.31 39.92
C GLY A 13 -9.52 15.72 39.37
N VAL A 14 -8.29 16.05 38.99
CA VAL A 14 -8.04 17.25 38.20
C VAL A 14 -8.77 17.05 36.88
N ASP A 15 -9.77 17.90 36.61
CA ASP A 15 -10.48 17.88 35.35
C ASP A 15 -9.50 18.20 34.21
N ILE A 16 -9.55 17.42 33.13
CA ILE A 16 -8.65 17.56 31.98
C ILE A 16 -8.78 18.95 31.33
N TYR A 17 -9.96 19.59 31.46
CA TYR A 17 -10.22 20.93 30.96
C TYR A 17 -9.47 22.04 31.74
N HIS A 18 -8.92 21.73 32.92
CA HIS A 18 -8.10 22.67 33.70
C HIS A 18 -6.60 22.60 33.38
N LEU A 19 -6.17 21.67 32.52
CA LEU A 19 -4.78 21.60 32.08
C LEU A 19 -4.44 22.78 31.15
N PRO A 20 -3.22 23.35 31.25
CA PRO A 20 -2.75 24.33 30.27
C PRO A 20 -2.78 23.75 28.85
N GLU A 21 -3.04 24.60 27.86
CA GLU A 21 -3.10 24.20 26.44
C GLU A 21 -1.84 23.46 25.99
N GLY A 22 -0.66 23.90 26.43
CA GLY A 22 0.61 23.23 26.12
C GLY A 22 0.70 21.80 26.67
N CYS A 23 0.10 21.52 27.85
CA CYS A 23 0.03 20.16 28.40
C CYS A 23 -0.90 19.29 27.56
N ILE A 24 -2.05 19.83 27.15
CA ILE A 24 -3.01 19.14 26.27
C ILE A 24 -2.36 18.86 24.91
N ALA A 25 -1.69 19.86 24.32
CA ALA A 25 -0.95 19.72 23.07
C ALA A 25 0.12 18.62 23.18
N ASN A 26 0.91 18.60 24.26
CA ASN A 26 1.88 17.54 24.48
C ASN A 26 1.23 16.15 24.54
N VAL A 27 0.10 15.99 25.23
CA VAL A 27 -0.65 14.72 25.24
C VAL A 27 -1.15 14.34 23.84
N LEU A 28 -1.79 15.28 23.12
CA LEU A 28 -2.27 15.05 21.75
C LEU A 28 -1.15 14.64 20.80
N SER A 29 0.03 15.22 20.96
CA SER A 29 1.22 14.95 20.15
C SER A 29 1.81 13.54 20.35
N LEU A 30 1.36 12.80 21.38
CA LEU A 30 1.69 11.40 21.64
C LEU A 30 0.62 10.43 21.11
N THR A 31 -0.49 10.94 20.58
CA THR A 31 -1.54 10.15 19.93
C THR A 31 -1.28 10.03 18.41
N CYS A 32 -2.26 9.63 17.62
CA CYS A 32 -2.19 9.70 16.15
C CYS A 32 -2.90 10.95 15.60
N PRO A 33 -2.55 11.41 14.38
CA PRO A 33 -3.22 12.52 13.70
C PRO A 33 -4.75 12.40 13.67
N ARG A 34 -5.26 11.17 13.48
CA ARG A 34 -6.70 10.88 13.51
C ARG A 34 -7.32 11.16 14.88
N ASP A 35 -6.66 10.77 15.97
CA ASP A 35 -7.17 10.96 17.32
C ASP A 35 -7.09 12.42 17.75
N ALA A 36 -5.98 13.10 17.45
CA ALA A 36 -5.88 14.55 17.67
C ALA A 36 -6.98 15.32 16.93
N SER A 37 -7.25 14.95 15.67
CA SER A 37 -8.33 15.55 14.88
C SER A 37 -9.71 15.27 15.48
N ARG A 38 -9.96 14.07 16.02
CA ARG A 38 -11.22 13.75 16.70
C ARG A 38 -11.39 14.50 18.02
N LEU A 39 -10.32 14.58 18.82
CA LEU A 39 -10.32 15.29 20.10
C LEU A 39 -10.53 16.79 19.92
N SER A 40 -10.09 17.38 18.80
CA SER A 40 -10.36 18.78 18.44
C SER A 40 -11.85 19.14 18.40
N LEU A 41 -12.73 18.15 18.24
CA LEU A 41 -14.18 18.34 18.18
C LEU A 41 -14.85 18.34 19.57
N VAL A 42 -14.15 17.89 20.62
CA VAL A 42 -14.72 17.69 21.96
C VAL A 42 -14.88 19.00 22.72
N ALA A 43 -13.88 19.88 22.69
CA ALA A 43 -13.95 21.20 23.31
C ALA A 43 -13.00 22.20 22.65
N SER A 44 -13.20 23.51 22.89
CA SER A 44 -12.37 24.58 22.35
C SER A 44 -10.90 24.47 22.74
N VAL A 45 -10.61 24.05 23.98
CA VAL A 45 -9.22 23.87 24.45
C VAL A 45 -8.51 22.74 23.70
N PHE A 46 -9.19 21.62 23.43
CA PHE A 46 -8.64 20.55 22.60
C PHE A 46 -8.47 20.98 21.16
N ARG A 47 -9.39 21.81 20.64
CA ARG A 47 -9.26 22.37 19.29
C ARG A 47 -8.01 23.21 19.16
N SER A 48 -7.83 24.20 20.04
CA SER A 48 -6.65 25.08 20.03
C SER A 48 -5.36 24.26 20.13
N ALA A 49 -5.30 23.33 21.08
CA ALA A 49 -4.16 22.45 21.25
C ALA A 49 -3.89 21.56 20.02
N ALA A 50 -4.92 21.00 19.39
CA ALA A 50 -4.81 20.12 18.22
C ALA A 50 -4.38 20.86 16.94
N GLU A 51 -4.63 22.17 16.83
CA GLU A 51 -4.16 22.99 15.70
C GLU A 51 -2.70 23.46 15.87
N SER A 52 -2.09 23.23 17.04
CA SER A 52 -0.73 23.72 17.33
C SER A 52 0.35 23.01 16.50
N ASP A 53 1.28 23.78 15.93
CA ASP A 53 2.45 23.25 15.23
C ASP A 53 3.32 22.35 16.11
N ALA A 54 3.30 22.48 17.43
CA ALA A 54 4.01 21.57 18.33
C ALA A 54 3.47 20.13 18.25
N VAL A 55 2.16 19.99 17.99
CA VAL A 55 1.51 18.68 17.79
C VAL A 55 1.91 18.11 16.43
N TRP A 56 1.73 18.89 15.37
CA TRP A 56 1.97 18.44 14.00
C TRP A 56 3.45 18.19 13.70
N ASP A 57 4.37 18.84 14.41
CA ASP A 57 5.81 18.52 14.32
C ASP A 57 6.13 17.08 14.69
N ARG A 58 5.40 16.49 15.67
CA ARG A 58 5.59 15.09 16.07
C ARG A 58 4.90 14.10 15.14
N PHE A 59 3.90 14.55 14.39
CA PHE A 59 3.19 13.74 13.40
C PHE A 59 3.91 13.67 12.06
N LEU A 60 4.69 14.70 11.73
CA LEU A 60 5.58 14.67 10.58
C LEU A 60 6.77 13.72 10.86
N PRO A 61 7.23 12.94 9.85
CA PRO A 61 8.44 12.15 10.00
C PRO A 61 9.64 13.05 10.34
N PRO A 62 10.55 12.67 11.25
CA PRO A 62 11.67 13.52 11.67
C PRO A 62 12.56 14.03 10.51
N ASP A 63 12.66 13.24 9.44
CA ASP A 63 13.43 13.49 8.23
C ASP A 63 12.60 14.11 7.09
N TYR A 64 11.40 14.63 7.35
CA TYR A 64 10.52 15.19 6.30
C TYR A 64 11.21 16.28 5.46
N ARG A 65 12.07 17.10 6.08
CA ARG A 65 12.82 18.16 5.39
C ARG A 65 13.81 17.59 4.37
N ASP A 66 14.49 16.50 4.74
CA ASP A 66 15.43 15.81 3.86
C ASP A 66 14.71 15.08 2.73
N ILE A 67 13.49 14.58 2.97
CA ILE A 67 12.66 13.99 1.92
C ILE A 67 12.18 15.06 0.94
N ILE A 68 11.73 16.22 1.43
CA ILE A 68 11.29 17.34 0.59
C ILE A 68 12.45 17.88 -0.25
N SER A 69 13.67 17.98 0.30
CA SER A 69 14.84 18.46 -0.46
C SER A 69 15.26 17.54 -1.61
N ARG A 70 14.85 16.27 -1.60
CA ARG A 70 15.05 15.30 -2.69
C ARG A 70 14.00 15.39 -3.80
N SER A 71 13.01 16.28 -3.66
CA SER A 71 11.99 16.50 -4.68
C SER A 71 12.61 16.94 -6.00
N SER A 72 12.16 16.34 -7.09
CA SER A 72 12.67 16.64 -8.44
C SER A 72 12.06 17.92 -9.03
N ASN A 73 10.94 18.38 -8.47
CA ASN A 73 10.40 19.69 -8.77
C ASN A 73 11.07 20.68 -7.83
N GLY A 74 11.68 21.74 -8.37
CA GLY A 74 12.22 22.85 -7.61
C GLY A 74 11.12 23.58 -6.82
N GLN A 75 10.61 22.95 -5.76
CA GLN A 75 9.72 23.53 -4.76
C GLN A 75 10.54 24.47 -3.88
N ASP A 76 11.17 25.45 -4.51
CA ASP A 76 11.43 26.72 -3.88
C ASP A 76 10.05 27.38 -3.68
N SER A 77 9.57 27.38 -2.43
CA SER A 77 8.42 28.13 -1.91
C SER A 77 6.99 27.61 -2.14
N ILE A 78 6.68 26.35 -1.81
CA ILE A 78 5.36 26.14 -1.16
C ILE A 78 5.54 26.49 0.32
N VAL A 79 5.25 27.75 0.64
CA VAL A 79 5.20 28.21 2.04
C VAL A 79 3.86 27.75 2.61
N PHE A 80 3.90 26.72 3.46
CA PHE A 80 2.73 26.30 4.22
C PHE A 80 2.49 27.27 5.38
N GLY A 81 1.24 27.60 5.65
CA GLY A 81 0.85 28.46 6.78
C GLY A 81 0.96 27.76 8.13
N SER A 82 0.95 26.43 8.15
CA SER A 82 1.15 25.61 9.35
C SER A 82 1.74 24.23 9.02
N LYS A 83 2.26 23.52 10.02
CA LYS A 83 2.71 22.12 9.88
C LYS A 83 1.56 21.16 9.61
N LYS A 84 0.34 21.52 10.05
CA LYS A 84 -0.88 20.79 9.71
C LYS A 84 -1.17 20.85 8.22
N GLU A 85 -1.09 22.03 7.63
CA GLU A 85 -1.27 22.21 6.18
C GLU A 85 -0.22 21.43 5.40
N LEU A 86 1.05 21.50 5.82
CA LEU A 86 2.11 20.67 5.25
C LEU A 86 1.77 19.18 5.35
N TYR A 87 1.37 18.70 6.53
CA TYR A 87 1.02 17.29 6.73
C TYR A 87 -0.09 16.84 5.79
N LEU A 88 -1.19 17.59 5.71
CA LEU A 88 -2.32 17.27 4.83
C LEU A 88 -1.92 17.29 3.36
N TYR A 89 -1.09 18.26 2.97
CA TYR A 89 -0.53 18.30 1.62
C TYR A 89 0.29 17.04 1.29
N LEU A 90 1.17 16.59 2.21
CA LEU A 90 1.96 15.38 2.03
C LEU A 90 1.10 14.09 1.99
N CYS A 91 -0.10 14.12 2.58
CA CYS A 91 -1.07 13.01 2.46
C CYS A 91 -1.77 12.99 1.11
N ASP A 92 -2.25 14.15 0.66
CA ASP A 92 -3.16 14.25 -0.48
C ASP A 92 -2.41 14.43 -1.82
N HIS A 93 -1.12 14.81 -1.78
CA HIS A 93 -0.30 15.04 -2.97
C HIS A 93 1.01 14.24 -2.94
N PRO A 94 1.01 12.98 -3.44
CA PRO A 94 2.23 12.23 -3.63
C PRO A 94 3.18 12.96 -4.60
N PHE A 95 4.40 13.25 -4.16
CA PHE A 95 5.40 13.94 -4.99
C PHE A 95 6.60 13.06 -5.28
N LEU A 96 7.30 13.41 -6.36
CA LEU A 96 8.37 12.61 -6.94
C LEU A 96 9.72 12.99 -6.34
N ILE A 97 10.47 11.97 -5.89
CA ILE A 97 11.79 12.09 -5.29
C ILE A 97 12.80 11.23 -6.04
N ASP A 98 14.09 11.47 -5.79
CA ASP A 98 15.22 10.71 -6.36
C ASP A 98 15.19 10.63 -7.88
N GLY A 99 15.08 11.79 -8.55
CA GLY A 99 15.03 11.85 -10.01
C GLY A 99 13.78 11.14 -10.58
N CYS A 100 12.64 11.34 -9.94
CA CYS A 100 11.35 10.75 -10.31
C CYS A 100 11.29 9.21 -10.29
N THR A 101 12.21 8.55 -9.57
CA THR A 101 12.20 7.08 -9.46
C THR A 101 11.24 6.58 -8.39
N LYS A 102 10.83 7.45 -7.46
CA LYS A 102 9.91 7.10 -6.38
C LYS A 102 8.93 8.23 -6.14
N SER A 103 7.72 7.90 -5.70
CA SER A 103 6.81 8.88 -5.08
C SER A 103 6.76 8.69 -3.57
N PHE A 104 6.57 9.79 -2.85
CA PHE A 104 6.43 9.82 -1.40
C PHE A 104 5.11 10.48 -1.00
N SER A 105 4.48 9.94 0.03
CA SER A 105 3.31 10.51 0.70
C SER A 105 3.23 10.04 2.15
N LEU A 106 2.29 10.59 2.93
CA LEU A 106 2.00 10.13 4.29
C LEU A 106 0.65 9.41 4.35
N GLU A 107 0.59 8.31 5.09
CA GLU A 107 -0.68 7.69 5.47
C GLU A 107 -1.43 8.62 6.43
N LYS A 108 -2.63 9.02 6.04
CA LYS A 108 -3.37 10.15 6.63
C LYS A 108 -3.77 9.95 8.10
N ARG A 109 -3.94 8.71 8.55
CA ARG A 109 -4.41 8.42 9.91
C ARG A 109 -3.28 8.34 10.92
N SER A 110 -2.14 7.80 10.50
CA SER A 110 -1.00 7.45 11.34
C SER A 110 0.23 8.35 11.13
N GLY A 111 0.33 9.05 10.00
CA GLY A 111 1.51 9.84 9.62
C GLY A 111 2.71 8.99 9.22
N LYS A 112 2.51 7.70 8.99
CA LYS A 112 3.55 6.78 8.57
C LYS A 112 3.86 6.98 7.08
N LYS A 113 5.11 6.76 6.70
CA LYS A 113 5.60 7.02 5.35
C LYS A 113 5.02 6.03 4.35
N CYS A 114 4.63 6.50 3.18
CA CYS A 114 4.26 5.69 2.02
C CYS A 114 5.23 5.97 0.88
N TYR A 115 5.68 4.93 0.20
CA TYR A 115 6.50 5.06 -1.00
C TYR A 115 5.91 4.25 -2.14
N MET A 116 6.07 4.73 -3.37
CA MET A 116 5.89 3.89 -4.55
C MET A 116 7.15 3.94 -5.40
N LEU A 117 7.65 2.77 -5.79
CA LEU A 117 8.73 2.61 -6.75
C LEU A 117 8.14 2.68 -8.16
N ALA A 118 8.63 3.60 -9.00
CA ALA A 118 8.21 3.72 -10.39
C ALA A 118 8.59 2.46 -11.18
N ALA A 119 7.82 2.08 -12.19
CA ALA A 119 8.16 0.97 -13.09
C ALA A 119 9.56 1.11 -13.70
N LYS A 120 10.02 2.33 -14.01
CA LYS A 120 11.38 2.63 -14.49
C LYS A 120 12.49 2.27 -13.50
N SER A 121 12.17 2.21 -12.20
CA SER A 121 13.12 1.85 -11.13
C SER A 121 13.08 0.37 -10.77
N LEU A 122 12.17 -0.40 -11.36
CA LEU A 122 12.04 -1.84 -11.12
C LEU A 122 12.99 -2.61 -12.05
N ALA A 123 13.48 -3.75 -11.56
CA ALA A 123 14.11 -4.76 -12.38
C ALA A 123 13.03 -5.55 -13.11
N ILE A 124 12.77 -5.19 -14.37
CA ILE A 124 11.82 -5.87 -15.26
C ILE A 124 12.64 -6.68 -16.29
N VAL A 125 12.40 -7.98 -16.37
CA VAL A 125 13.09 -8.83 -17.36
C VAL A 125 12.73 -8.37 -18.78
N TRP A 126 13.77 -8.09 -19.56
CA TRP A 126 13.72 -7.57 -20.94
C TRP A 126 13.05 -6.20 -21.12
N ALA A 127 12.99 -5.35 -20.08
CA ALA A 127 12.40 -4.01 -20.16
C ALA A 127 13.05 -3.10 -21.24
N ASP A 128 14.30 -3.39 -21.60
CA ASP A 128 15.09 -2.70 -22.62
C ASP A 128 14.84 -3.23 -24.04
N THR A 129 14.05 -4.30 -24.18
CA THR A 129 13.74 -4.96 -25.46
C THR A 129 12.38 -4.49 -25.98
N PRO A 130 12.32 -3.62 -27.01
CA PRO A 130 11.08 -3.00 -27.49
C PRO A 130 10.05 -3.98 -28.09
N ARG A 131 10.45 -5.23 -28.32
CA ARG A 131 9.54 -6.32 -28.72
C ARG A 131 8.63 -6.75 -27.57
N TYR A 132 9.11 -6.64 -26.34
CA TYR A 132 8.48 -7.21 -25.15
C TYR A 132 7.86 -6.13 -24.27
N TRP A 133 8.50 -4.96 -24.20
CA TRP A 133 8.05 -3.84 -23.39
C TRP A 133 8.10 -2.54 -24.16
N ARG A 134 7.19 -1.64 -23.84
CA ARG A 134 7.19 -0.26 -24.32
C ARG A 134 6.99 0.69 -23.15
N TRP A 135 7.75 1.78 -23.14
CA TRP A 135 7.53 2.87 -22.19
C TRP A 135 6.51 3.85 -22.79
N ILE A 136 5.46 4.13 -22.04
CA ILE A 136 4.38 5.04 -22.45
C ILE A 136 4.14 6.08 -21.35
N SER A 137 3.53 7.21 -21.71
CA SER A 137 3.04 8.19 -20.75
C SER A 137 1.52 8.09 -20.65
N LEU A 138 1.00 8.10 -19.43
CA LEU A 138 -0.43 8.10 -19.15
C LEU A 138 -0.77 9.30 -18.25
N PRO A 139 -1.76 10.14 -18.61
CA PRO A 139 -2.18 11.28 -17.78
C PRO A 139 -2.60 10.90 -16.36
N GLU A 140 -3.09 9.67 -16.19
CA GLU A 140 -3.55 9.13 -14.91
C GLU A 140 -2.41 8.60 -14.04
N SER A 141 -1.18 8.51 -14.56
CA SER A 141 -0.04 8.03 -13.78
C SER A 141 0.61 9.14 -12.96
N ARG A 142 1.12 8.77 -11.78
CA ARG A 142 1.99 9.61 -10.96
C ARG A 142 3.37 9.82 -11.59
N PHE A 143 3.81 8.93 -12.48
CA PHE A 143 5.12 8.97 -13.12
C PHE A 143 5.01 9.38 -14.59
N SER A 144 6.07 9.99 -15.12
CA SER A 144 6.11 10.43 -16.52
C SER A 144 6.06 9.26 -17.52
N GLU A 145 6.61 8.12 -17.13
CA GLU A 145 6.66 6.90 -17.94
C GLU A 145 6.25 5.67 -17.11
N VAL A 146 5.42 4.82 -17.72
CA VAL A 146 4.98 3.51 -17.20
C VAL A 146 5.33 2.40 -18.20
N ALA A 147 5.42 1.17 -17.73
CA ALA A 147 5.83 0.03 -18.57
C ALA A 147 4.61 -0.71 -19.13
N GLU A 148 4.41 -0.66 -20.44
CA GLU A 148 3.43 -1.49 -21.14
C GLU A 148 4.05 -2.81 -21.59
N LEU A 149 3.45 -3.90 -21.18
CA LEU A 149 3.78 -5.25 -21.61
C LEU A 149 3.19 -5.51 -23.00
N LEU A 150 4.05 -5.79 -23.98
CA LEU A 150 3.64 -6.08 -25.36
C LEU A 150 3.43 -7.57 -25.60
N ASP A 151 4.39 -8.42 -25.25
CA ASP A 151 4.24 -9.88 -25.38
C ASP A 151 5.41 -10.60 -24.68
N VAL A 152 5.17 -11.36 -23.61
CA VAL A 152 6.23 -12.19 -22.97
C VAL A 152 5.68 -13.53 -22.51
N CYS A 153 6.52 -14.56 -22.46
CA CYS A 153 6.23 -15.81 -21.75
C CYS A 153 6.93 -15.90 -20.38
N TRP A 154 7.96 -15.08 -20.16
CA TRP A 154 8.69 -14.97 -18.90
C TRP A 154 8.39 -13.61 -18.27
N PHE A 155 7.62 -13.62 -17.18
CA PHE A 155 7.22 -12.40 -16.48
C PHE A 155 7.87 -12.36 -15.11
N ASP A 156 8.79 -11.43 -14.91
CA ASP A 156 9.55 -11.27 -13.67
C ASP A 156 9.84 -9.79 -13.47
N ILE A 157 9.24 -9.24 -12.40
CA ILE A 157 9.37 -7.86 -11.98
C ILE A 157 9.78 -7.86 -10.52
N ALA A 158 10.87 -7.18 -10.20
CA ALA A 158 11.35 -7.01 -8.84
C ALA A 158 11.65 -5.55 -8.51
N GLY A 159 11.35 -5.15 -7.28
CA GLY A 159 11.69 -3.85 -6.71
C GLY A 159 12.44 -4.03 -5.40
N LYS A 160 13.32 -3.06 -5.09
CA LYS A 160 14.09 -3.06 -3.85
C LYS A 160 13.95 -1.73 -3.13
N ILE A 161 13.82 -1.80 -1.80
CA ILE A 161 13.80 -0.63 -0.94
C ILE A 161 14.53 -0.93 0.36
N ASN A 162 15.22 0.07 0.91
CA ASN A 162 15.85 -0.05 2.21
C ASN A 162 14.80 0.25 3.31
N THR A 163 14.69 -0.62 4.30
CA THR A 163 13.75 -0.45 5.42
C THR A 163 14.01 0.79 6.26
N SER A 164 15.22 1.37 6.23
CA SER A 164 15.54 2.65 6.89
C SER A 164 14.74 3.83 6.33
N MET A 165 14.26 3.73 5.09
CA MET A 165 13.39 4.74 4.48
C MET A 165 11.97 4.72 5.05
N LEU A 166 11.54 3.59 5.61
CA LEU A 166 10.19 3.37 6.13
C LEU A 166 10.07 3.77 7.60
N SER A 167 8.84 4.00 8.06
CA SER A 167 8.62 4.27 9.48
C SER A 167 8.88 3.02 10.33
N PRO A 168 9.66 3.10 11.43
CA PRO A 168 9.93 1.96 12.29
C PRO A 168 8.70 1.54 13.08
N ASP A 169 8.77 0.32 13.63
CA ASP A 169 7.74 -0.32 14.46
C ASP A 169 6.36 -0.28 13.79
N THR A 170 6.32 -0.66 12.52
CA THR A 170 5.13 -0.54 11.67
C THR A 170 5.03 -1.76 10.76
N ASN A 171 3.84 -2.33 10.67
CA ASN A 171 3.54 -3.37 9.68
C ASN A 171 3.26 -2.70 8.33
N TYR A 172 3.92 -3.18 7.28
CA TYR A 172 3.78 -2.69 5.92
C TYR A 172 3.28 -3.80 5.01
N ALA A 173 2.62 -3.40 3.94
CA ALA A 173 2.37 -4.28 2.80
C ALA A 173 2.86 -3.63 1.50
N ALA A 174 3.28 -4.48 0.58
CA ALA A 174 3.65 -4.09 -0.77
C ALA A 174 2.53 -4.47 -1.75
N TYR A 175 2.22 -3.56 -2.66
CA TYR A 175 1.15 -3.69 -3.64
C TYR A 175 1.71 -3.47 -5.03
N PHE A 176 1.47 -4.41 -5.93
CA PHE A 176 1.75 -4.23 -7.35
C PHE A 176 0.63 -3.42 -7.98
N VAL A 177 0.96 -2.26 -8.57
CA VAL A 177 -0.02 -1.31 -9.12
C VAL A 177 0.08 -1.27 -10.64
N PHE A 178 -1.03 -1.57 -11.29
CA PHE A 178 -1.09 -1.76 -12.74
C PHE A 178 -2.48 -1.46 -13.30
N THR A 179 -2.59 -1.38 -14.62
CA THR A 179 -3.87 -1.33 -15.34
C THR A 179 -3.80 -2.24 -16.56
N THR A 180 -4.93 -2.46 -17.21
CA THR A 180 -5.05 -3.34 -18.38
C THR A 180 -5.55 -2.55 -19.59
N LYS A 181 -5.03 -2.88 -20.77
CA LYS A 181 -5.57 -2.36 -22.04
C LYS A 181 -6.68 -3.26 -22.58
N SER A 182 -7.41 -2.75 -23.56
CA SER A 182 -8.55 -3.46 -24.18
C SER A 182 -8.19 -4.80 -24.84
N ARG A 183 -6.91 -5.07 -25.13
CA ARG A 183 -6.42 -6.30 -25.77
C ARG A 183 -5.56 -7.17 -24.85
N THR A 184 -5.70 -7.03 -23.54
CA THR A 184 -4.99 -7.87 -22.57
C THR A 184 -5.37 -9.34 -22.74
N TYR A 185 -4.37 -10.24 -22.67
CA TYR A 185 -4.56 -11.69 -22.68
C TYR A 185 -3.47 -12.38 -21.88
N GLY A 186 -3.70 -13.67 -21.56
CA GLY A 186 -2.72 -14.53 -20.90
C GLY A 186 -2.77 -14.49 -19.37
N PHE A 187 -3.76 -13.83 -18.78
CA PHE A 187 -3.95 -13.72 -17.32
C PHE A 187 -5.24 -14.36 -16.80
N ASP A 188 -6.11 -14.88 -17.68
CA ASP A 188 -7.48 -15.28 -17.32
C ASP A 188 -7.55 -16.47 -16.35
N HIS A 189 -6.51 -17.32 -16.35
CA HIS A 189 -6.41 -18.55 -15.57
C HIS A 189 -5.01 -18.75 -14.95
N GLN A 190 -4.09 -17.82 -15.18
CA GLN A 190 -2.70 -17.93 -14.72
C GLN A 190 -2.57 -17.23 -13.38
N SER A 191 -1.96 -17.91 -12.42
CA SER A 191 -1.51 -17.27 -11.20
C SER A 191 -0.03 -16.89 -11.31
N ALA A 192 0.29 -15.71 -10.83
CA ALA A 192 1.63 -15.26 -10.56
C ALA A 192 2.00 -15.57 -9.09
N GLU A 193 3.30 -15.61 -8.82
CA GLU A 193 3.85 -15.71 -7.48
C GLU A 193 4.30 -14.32 -7.03
N GLY A 194 3.56 -13.73 -6.09
CA GLY A 194 3.97 -12.51 -5.38
C GLY A 194 4.83 -12.88 -4.18
N ALA A 195 5.96 -12.20 -3.98
CA ALA A 195 6.86 -12.54 -2.88
C ALA A 195 7.51 -11.33 -2.23
N LEU A 196 7.82 -11.49 -0.94
CA LEU A 196 8.67 -10.60 -0.17
C LEU A 196 9.89 -11.36 0.34
N ARG A 197 11.06 -10.73 0.22
CA ARG A 197 12.33 -11.26 0.70
C ARG A 197 13.08 -10.17 1.46
N ILE A 198 13.26 -10.38 2.75
CA ILE A 198 14.13 -9.55 3.60
C ILE A 198 15.51 -10.22 3.61
N SER A 199 16.58 -9.45 3.43
CA SER A 199 17.95 -9.99 3.50
C SER A 199 18.19 -10.75 4.81
N GLY A 200 18.63 -12.01 4.71
CA GLY A 200 18.86 -12.89 5.87
C GLY A 200 17.63 -13.67 6.38
N HIS A 201 16.46 -13.50 5.76
CA HIS A 201 15.24 -14.26 6.09
C HIS A 201 14.75 -15.09 4.90
N GLU A 202 13.91 -16.08 5.20
CA GLU A 202 13.25 -16.92 4.18
C GLU A 202 12.29 -16.09 3.32
N ARG A 203 12.22 -16.43 2.02
CA ARG A 203 11.29 -15.83 1.06
C ARG A 203 9.87 -16.27 1.42
N LYS A 204 8.97 -15.31 1.66
CA LYS A 204 7.53 -15.58 1.78
C LYS A 204 6.87 -15.30 0.45
N SER A 205 6.16 -16.28 -0.10
CA SER A 205 5.43 -16.11 -1.37
C SER A 205 3.98 -16.55 -1.27
N HIS A 206 3.15 -15.93 -2.12
CA HIS A 206 1.71 -16.14 -2.19
C HIS A 206 1.26 -16.22 -3.65
N THR A 207 0.14 -16.89 -3.86
CA THR A 207 -0.51 -16.98 -5.16
C THR A 207 -1.29 -15.70 -5.42
N VAL A 208 -1.01 -15.05 -6.56
CA VAL A 208 -1.56 -13.76 -6.95
C VAL A 208 -2.18 -13.87 -8.35
N PHE A 209 -3.39 -13.37 -8.52
CA PHE A 209 -4.02 -13.23 -9.84
C PHE A 209 -3.94 -11.78 -10.31
N LEU A 210 -3.79 -11.59 -11.62
CA LEU A 210 -3.72 -10.26 -12.26
C LEU A 210 -4.97 -9.91 -13.07
N ASP A 211 -5.88 -10.86 -13.26
CA ASP A 211 -7.17 -10.61 -13.86
C ASP A 211 -8.23 -10.32 -12.77
N PRO A 212 -8.85 -9.12 -12.75
CA PRO A 212 -9.92 -8.79 -11.81
C PRO A 212 -11.15 -9.71 -11.95
N GLU A 213 -11.40 -10.27 -13.13
CA GLU A 213 -12.52 -11.21 -13.37
C GLU A 213 -12.18 -12.65 -12.98
N ALA A 214 -10.92 -12.98 -12.67
CA ALA A 214 -10.53 -14.33 -12.23
C ALA A 214 -11.28 -14.74 -10.97
N ALA A 215 -11.47 -13.82 -10.01
CA ALA A 215 -12.24 -14.08 -8.79
C ALA A 215 -13.68 -14.51 -9.10
N ARG A 216 -14.33 -13.83 -10.06
CA ARG A 216 -15.69 -14.15 -10.51
C ARG A 216 -15.73 -15.50 -11.22
N ARG A 217 -14.79 -15.78 -12.12
CA ARG A 217 -14.75 -17.05 -12.86
C ARG A 217 -14.55 -18.26 -11.93
N HIS A 218 -13.74 -18.14 -10.88
CA HIS A 218 -13.61 -19.19 -9.85
C HIS A 218 -14.90 -19.36 -9.02
N MET A 219 -15.57 -18.26 -8.64
CA MET A 219 -16.87 -18.34 -7.94
C MET A 219 -17.93 -19.08 -8.75
N TYR A 220 -18.01 -18.86 -10.07
CA TYR A 220 -19.01 -19.49 -10.94
C TYR A 220 -18.70 -20.95 -11.32
N GLN A 221 -17.47 -21.42 -11.14
CA GLN A 221 -17.12 -22.82 -11.34
C GLN A 221 -17.53 -23.72 -10.15
N ILE A 222 -17.73 -23.15 -8.96
CA ILE A 222 -18.09 -23.88 -7.73
C ILE A 222 -19.60 -24.19 -7.66
N VAL A 223 -20.45 -23.49 -8.41
CA VAL A 223 -21.90 -23.77 -8.40
C VAL A 223 -22.18 -25.02 -9.25
N PRO A 224 -22.70 -26.13 -8.69
CA PRO A 224 -23.09 -27.26 -9.50
C PRO A 224 -24.28 -26.83 -10.36
N ARG A 225 -24.05 -26.56 -11.65
CA ARG A 225 -25.15 -26.43 -12.61
C ARG A 225 -25.92 -27.75 -12.55
N ARG A 226 -27.18 -27.73 -12.09
CA ARG A 226 -28.09 -28.89 -12.21
C ARG A 226 -28.17 -29.24 -13.70
N VAL A 227 -27.47 -30.30 -14.09
CA VAL A 227 -27.38 -30.76 -15.48
C VAL A 227 -28.68 -31.47 -15.83
N GLY A 228 -29.44 -30.88 -16.77
CA GLY A 228 -30.48 -31.56 -17.51
C GLY A 228 -29.88 -32.66 -18.41
N LEU A 229 -30.67 -33.71 -18.62
CA LEU A 229 -30.31 -35.09 -19.00
C LEU A 229 -29.58 -35.35 -20.35
N LEU A 230 -28.96 -34.37 -21.01
CA LEU A 230 -28.56 -34.51 -22.42
C LEU A 230 -27.07 -34.40 -22.78
N ASN A 231 -26.14 -34.51 -21.83
CA ASN A 231 -24.69 -34.47 -22.16
C ASN A 231 -23.93 -35.68 -21.59
N GLN A 232 -24.19 -36.88 -22.11
CA GLN A 232 -23.41 -38.08 -21.82
C GLN A 232 -22.13 -38.22 -22.67
N MET A 233 -21.88 -37.37 -23.67
CA MET A 233 -20.64 -37.41 -24.48
C MET A 233 -19.64 -36.27 -24.18
N ALA A 234 -20.02 -35.25 -23.41
CA ALA A 234 -19.13 -34.15 -23.04
C ALA A 234 -18.26 -34.42 -21.78
N ASN A 235 -18.41 -35.60 -21.16
CA ASN A 235 -17.68 -35.96 -19.95
C ASN A 235 -16.32 -36.63 -20.22
N ILE A 236 -16.01 -37.02 -21.47
CA ILE A 236 -14.73 -37.67 -21.82
C ILE A 236 -13.63 -36.64 -22.17
N LEU A 237 -14.00 -35.39 -22.46
CA LEU A 237 -13.05 -34.27 -22.70
C LEU A 237 -13.00 -33.26 -21.54
N ARG A 238 -13.67 -33.55 -20.42
CA ARG A 238 -13.50 -32.75 -19.21
C ARG A 238 -12.21 -33.17 -18.54
N ARG A 239 -11.15 -32.39 -18.78
CA ARG A 239 -10.01 -32.28 -17.86
C ARG A 239 -10.61 -32.13 -16.47
N GLU A 240 -10.41 -33.13 -15.61
CA GLU A 240 -10.73 -33.05 -14.20
C GLU A 240 -10.04 -31.78 -13.68
N VAL A 241 -10.84 -30.73 -13.46
CA VAL A 241 -10.40 -29.59 -12.68
C VAL A 241 -10.44 -30.11 -11.26
N ASN A 242 -9.27 -30.53 -10.77
CA ASN A 242 -9.09 -30.84 -9.37
C ASN A 242 -9.71 -29.71 -8.54
N PRO A 243 -10.39 -30.02 -7.43
CA PRO A 243 -10.86 -28.98 -6.53
C PRO A 243 -9.67 -28.09 -6.14
N PRO A 244 -9.89 -26.78 -5.92
CA PRO A 244 -8.88 -25.83 -5.47
C PRO A 244 -7.98 -26.47 -4.42
N LEU A 245 -6.67 -26.56 -4.70
CA LEU A 245 -5.69 -26.94 -3.68
C LEU A 245 -5.85 -25.98 -2.50
N GLU A 246 -5.65 -26.43 -1.25
CA GLU A 246 -5.83 -25.62 -0.04
C GLU A 246 -5.11 -24.24 -0.07
N ASN A 247 -4.13 -24.06 -0.95
CA ASN A 247 -3.46 -22.79 -1.26
C ASN A 247 -4.32 -21.74 -2.01
N GLU A 248 -5.40 -22.11 -2.69
CA GLU A 248 -6.28 -21.18 -3.41
C GLU A 248 -7.21 -20.40 -2.47
N ALA A 249 -7.43 -20.88 -1.24
CA ALA A 249 -8.19 -20.16 -0.22
C ALA A 249 -7.48 -18.87 0.26
N GLN A 250 -6.17 -18.73 -0.01
CA GLN A 250 -5.35 -17.55 0.29
C GLN A 250 -4.94 -16.77 -0.95
N ALA A 251 -5.49 -17.11 -2.12
CA ALA A 251 -5.18 -16.41 -3.37
C ALA A 251 -5.61 -14.94 -3.29
N ARG A 252 -4.77 -14.06 -3.85
CA ARG A 252 -4.99 -12.62 -3.85
C ARG A 252 -5.43 -12.16 -5.23
N TYR A 253 -6.46 -11.33 -5.26
CA TYR A 253 -7.04 -10.81 -6.49
C TYR A 253 -6.88 -9.30 -6.57
N PRO A 254 -6.81 -8.73 -7.79
CA PRO A 254 -6.68 -7.29 -7.95
C PRO A 254 -7.92 -6.56 -7.43
N GLN A 255 -7.69 -5.41 -6.81
CA GLN A 255 -8.73 -4.49 -6.36
C GLN A 255 -8.59 -3.17 -7.10
N GLN A 256 -9.72 -2.54 -7.41
CA GLN A 256 -9.74 -1.23 -8.04
C GLN A 256 -9.51 -0.14 -6.99
N ARG A 257 -8.56 0.76 -7.28
CA ARG A 257 -8.22 1.93 -6.49
C ARG A 257 -9.11 3.12 -6.86
N SER A 258 -9.13 4.14 -6.00
CA SER A 258 -9.87 5.39 -6.25
C SER A 258 -9.31 6.21 -7.41
N ASP A 259 -8.03 6.01 -7.78
CA ASP A 259 -7.35 6.64 -8.91
C ASP A 259 -7.57 5.91 -10.25
N GLY A 260 -8.35 4.81 -10.24
CA GLY A 260 -8.66 4.02 -11.43
C GLY A 260 -7.66 2.92 -11.76
N TRP A 261 -6.52 2.86 -11.07
CA TRP A 261 -5.55 1.77 -11.19
C TRP A 261 -6.06 0.51 -10.47
N LEU A 262 -5.52 -0.65 -10.84
CA LEU A 262 -5.67 -1.90 -10.10
C LEU A 262 -4.47 -2.09 -9.18
N GLU A 263 -4.68 -2.73 -8.05
CA GLU A 263 -3.61 -3.17 -7.17
C GLU A 263 -3.82 -4.58 -6.66
N VAL A 264 -2.72 -5.29 -6.40
CA VAL A 264 -2.75 -6.58 -5.71
C VAL A 264 -1.62 -6.68 -4.70
N GLU A 265 -1.91 -7.23 -3.51
CA GLU A 265 -0.95 -7.32 -2.43
C GLU A 265 0.08 -8.43 -2.69
N LEU A 266 1.37 -8.10 -2.67
CA LEU A 266 2.49 -9.04 -2.84
C LEU A 266 2.87 -9.73 -1.53
N GLY A 267 2.68 -9.04 -0.41
CA GLY A 267 2.92 -9.56 0.93
C GLY A 267 2.97 -8.46 1.97
N GLU A 268 3.14 -8.87 3.23
CA GLU A 268 3.33 -8.00 4.38
C GLU A 268 4.64 -8.30 5.13
N PHE A 269 5.15 -7.27 5.79
CA PHE A 269 6.39 -7.35 6.56
C PHE A 269 6.41 -6.30 7.68
N PHE A 270 7.09 -6.62 8.77
CA PHE A 270 7.24 -5.71 9.89
C PHE A 270 8.59 -4.99 9.85
N VAL A 271 8.57 -3.66 9.91
CA VAL A 271 9.78 -2.84 10.03
C VAL A 271 10.12 -2.66 11.50
N LYS A 272 11.19 -3.30 11.97
CA LYS A 272 11.68 -3.14 13.34
C LYS A 272 12.60 -1.94 13.48
N ARG A 273 12.46 -1.16 14.55
CA ARG A 273 13.37 -0.03 14.84
C ARG A 273 14.82 -0.47 14.91
N GLY A 274 15.69 0.33 14.29
CA GLY A 274 17.15 0.13 14.32
C GLY A 274 17.67 -0.98 13.42
N GLN A 275 16.81 -1.61 12.61
CA GLN A 275 17.22 -2.58 11.60
C GLN A 275 17.23 -1.94 10.21
N GLU A 276 18.40 -1.90 9.61
CA GLU A 276 18.60 -1.48 8.23
C GLU A 276 18.80 -2.72 7.36
N VAL A 277 17.77 -3.05 6.59
CA VAL A 277 17.76 -4.24 5.74
C VAL A 277 17.18 -3.89 4.37
N GLU A 278 17.70 -4.52 3.33
CA GLU A 278 17.10 -4.45 1.99
C GLU A 278 15.89 -5.39 1.93
N LEU A 279 14.74 -4.82 1.56
CA LEU A 279 13.53 -5.54 1.20
C LEU A 279 13.46 -5.66 -0.32
N GLU A 280 13.33 -6.89 -0.80
CA GLU A 280 12.98 -7.19 -2.18
C GLU A 280 11.52 -7.62 -2.28
N MET A 281 10.80 -7.02 -3.22
CA MET A 281 9.41 -7.35 -3.57
C MET A 281 9.42 -7.84 -5.00
N SER A 282 8.78 -8.97 -5.29
CA SER A 282 8.72 -9.48 -6.66
C SER A 282 7.36 -10.06 -7.01
N LEU A 283 7.08 -10.04 -8.31
CA LEU A 283 5.94 -10.67 -8.93
C LEU A 283 6.43 -11.47 -10.13
N THR A 284 6.31 -12.80 -10.04
CA THR A 284 6.92 -13.72 -11.00
C THR A 284 5.90 -14.72 -11.55
N GLU A 285 5.83 -14.85 -12.87
CA GLU A 285 5.05 -15.86 -13.57
C GLU A 285 5.91 -16.46 -14.70
N ILE A 286 6.68 -17.49 -14.34
CA ILE A 286 7.68 -18.13 -15.21
C ILE A 286 7.43 -19.62 -15.45
N LYS A 287 6.51 -20.23 -14.70
CA LYS A 287 6.38 -21.69 -14.59
C LYS A 287 5.64 -22.33 -15.77
N GLU A 288 4.66 -21.64 -16.34
CA GLU A 288 3.79 -22.22 -17.37
C GLU A 288 4.17 -21.81 -18.81
N GLY A 289 5.06 -20.83 -18.99
CA GLY A 289 5.55 -20.40 -20.31
C GLY A 289 4.47 -19.80 -21.22
N ASN A 290 3.32 -19.41 -20.67
CA ASN A 290 2.22 -18.83 -21.44
C ASN A 290 2.51 -17.37 -21.81
N TRP A 291 2.28 -17.07 -23.09
CA TRP A 291 2.39 -15.72 -23.62
C TRP A 291 1.28 -14.82 -23.08
N LYS A 292 1.65 -13.57 -22.79
CA LYS A 292 0.79 -12.59 -22.12
C LYS A 292 1.15 -11.17 -22.56
N SER A 293 0.13 -10.31 -22.59
CA SER A 293 0.22 -8.95 -23.15
C SER A 293 -0.78 -8.01 -22.49
N GLY A 294 -0.53 -6.71 -22.61
CA GLY A 294 -1.52 -5.66 -22.37
C GLY A 294 -1.62 -5.16 -20.94
N LEU A 295 -0.76 -5.63 -20.03
CA LEU A 295 -0.58 -4.99 -18.73
C LEU A 295 0.20 -3.68 -18.89
N VAL A 296 -0.20 -2.67 -18.12
CA VAL A 296 0.57 -1.44 -17.96
C VAL A 296 0.92 -1.29 -16.48
N VAL A 297 2.21 -1.28 -16.17
CA VAL A 297 2.73 -1.26 -14.79
C VAL A 297 3.07 0.15 -14.40
N GLU A 298 2.44 0.65 -13.33
CA GLU A 298 2.83 1.92 -12.72
C GLU A 298 4.02 1.73 -11.79
N GLY A 299 3.98 0.69 -10.94
CA GLY A 299 5.01 0.48 -9.94
C GLY A 299 4.65 -0.50 -8.82
N ILE A 300 5.44 -0.46 -7.75
CA ILE A 300 5.16 -1.17 -6.49
C ILE A 300 5.00 -0.14 -5.37
N GLU A 301 3.83 -0.12 -4.73
CA GLU A 301 3.52 0.75 -3.59
C GLU A 301 3.75 0.03 -2.26
N ILE A 302 4.48 0.66 -1.36
CA ILE A 302 4.76 0.22 0.01
C ILE A 302 4.04 1.17 0.94
N ARG A 303 3.04 0.66 1.66
CA ARG A 303 2.25 1.47 2.61
C ARG A 303 1.97 0.71 3.91
N PRO A 304 1.77 1.43 5.03
CA PRO A 304 1.39 0.83 6.29
C PRO A 304 0.12 0.01 6.14
N LYS A 305 0.08 -1.15 6.78
CA LYS A 305 -1.12 -1.98 6.88
C LYS A 305 -1.67 -1.80 8.29
N GLU A 306 -2.91 -1.32 8.39
CA GLU A 306 -3.63 -1.29 9.68
C GLU A 306 -3.91 -2.75 10.09
N ASP A 307 -3.77 -3.03 11.39
CA ASP A 307 -4.22 -4.28 12.02
C ASP A 307 -5.75 -4.30 12.17
#